data_AF-A0A553RET6-F1
#
_entry.id   AF-A0A553RET6-F1
#
_cell.length_a   1.000
_cell.length_b   1.000
_cell.length_c   1.000
_cell.angle_alpha   90.00
_cell.angle_beta   90.00
_cell.angle_gamma   90.00
#
_symmetry.space_group_name_H-M   'P 1'
#
loop_
_entity.id
_entity.type
_entity.pdbx_description
1 polymer ?
#
loop_
_entity_poly.entity_id
_entity_poly.type
_entity_poly.pdbx_seq_one_letter_code
_entity_poly.pdbx_strand_id
1 'polypeptide(L)'
;MLLVSLMVDKLRKHLNRHLSRMGKKKIDSLVVNYTAKLLDLICHMVELVWQKLKSGPWVISIKQKGSPEEWAMFHVMLRILEATKRLCFPLPPGYSTLLSILGVRCLPQHTFLQYVDHQLLLLTEPFVSHLMTDLDNSDANEQLKFSILKRLPEQLEQKVRQQRDNPLTSACISREYIKTVLGKHDARANLQERDSMQWEDKSNFYPDFLPLNYLTKVLSIREQAQNPFEVQGTVDVRFVEETALKQTLIKLDFEVK
;
A
#
# COMPACT_ATOMS: atom_id res chain seq x y z
N MET A 1 9.79 -13.39 -7.97
CA MET A 1 10.93 -14.37 -8.01
C MET A 1 10.73 -15.58 -7.11
N LEU A 2 10.13 -15.44 -5.92
CA LEU A 2 9.89 -16.54 -4.96
C LEU A 2 8.97 -17.67 -5.48
N LEU A 3 7.98 -17.37 -6.33
CA LEU A 3 7.04 -18.39 -6.82
C LEU A 3 7.64 -19.29 -7.92
N VAL A 4 8.47 -18.70 -8.80
CA VAL A 4 9.18 -19.42 -9.86
C VAL A 4 10.13 -20.45 -9.26
N SER A 5 10.94 -20.04 -8.27
CA SER A 5 11.86 -20.94 -7.57
C SER A 5 11.12 -22.04 -6.82
N LEU A 6 10.02 -21.72 -6.14
CA LEU A 6 9.22 -22.72 -5.43
C LEU A 6 8.61 -23.78 -6.36
N MET A 7 8.04 -23.37 -7.50
CA MET A 7 7.50 -24.31 -8.49
C MET A 7 8.60 -25.21 -9.04
N VAL A 8 9.70 -24.60 -9.49
CA VAL A 8 10.87 -25.30 -10.05
C VAL A 8 11.37 -26.33 -9.04
N ASP A 9 11.50 -25.96 -7.77
CA ASP A 9 11.97 -26.85 -6.71
C ASP A 9 10.99 -27.99 -6.42
N LYS A 10 9.69 -27.71 -6.32
CA LYS A 10 8.67 -28.75 -6.09
C LYS A 10 8.56 -29.71 -7.27
N LEU A 11 8.57 -29.20 -8.51
CA LEU A 11 8.52 -30.01 -9.71
C LEU A 11 9.79 -30.86 -9.85
N ARG A 12 10.97 -30.27 -9.61
CA ARG A 12 12.24 -31.00 -9.57
C ARG A 12 12.20 -32.13 -8.54
N LYS A 13 11.73 -31.86 -7.32
CA LYS A 13 11.61 -32.87 -6.26
C LYS A 13 10.66 -34.00 -6.67
N HIS A 14 9.51 -33.66 -7.27
CA HIS A 14 8.54 -34.64 -7.74
C HIS A 14 9.13 -35.53 -8.84
N LEU A 15 9.73 -34.94 -9.88
CA LEU A 15 10.31 -35.69 -10.99
C LEU A 15 11.51 -36.54 -10.54
N ASN A 16 12.33 -36.08 -9.59
CA ASN A 16 13.40 -36.91 -9.04
C ASN A 16 12.89 -38.15 -8.28
N ARG A 17 11.73 -38.05 -7.62
CA ARG A 17 11.12 -39.18 -6.91
C ARG A 17 10.55 -40.22 -7.87
N HIS A 18 9.91 -39.78 -8.95
CA HIS A 18 9.17 -40.67 -9.85
C HIS A 18 9.93 -41.08 -11.12
N LEU A 19 10.91 -40.27 -11.56
CA LEU A 19 11.71 -40.47 -12.77
C LEU A 19 13.22 -40.54 -12.47
N SER A 20 13.59 -41.18 -11.35
CA SER A 20 14.99 -41.26 -10.88
C SER A 20 15.96 -41.83 -11.92
N ARG A 21 15.48 -42.69 -12.83
CA ARG A 21 16.25 -43.29 -13.94
C ARG A 21 16.66 -42.30 -15.04
N MET A 22 16.01 -41.14 -15.12
CA MET A 22 16.20 -40.18 -16.22
C MET A 22 17.47 -39.33 -16.06
N GLY A 23 18.10 -39.35 -14.90
CA GLY A 23 19.30 -38.60 -14.59
C GLY A 23 19.04 -37.13 -14.25
N LYS A 24 19.73 -36.61 -13.24
CA LYS A 24 19.49 -35.28 -12.64
C LYS A 24 19.51 -34.14 -13.69
N LYS A 25 20.48 -34.15 -14.61
CA LYS A 25 20.61 -33.11 -15.66
C LYS A 25 19.39 -33.05 -16.60
N LYS A 26 18.83 -34.19 -17.00
CA LYS A 26 17.64 -34.22 -17.86
C LYS A 26 16.40 -33.73 -17.10
N ILE A 27 16.29 -34.08 -15.82
CA ILE A 27 15.21 -33.59 -14.96
C ILE A 27 15.30 -32.07 -14.81
N ASP A 28 16.48 -31.53 -14.50
CA ASP A 28 16.66 -30.08 -14.37
C ASP A 28 16.31 -29.33 -15.67
N SER A 29 16.76 -29.84 -16.82
CA SER A 29 16.38 -29.28 -18.12
C SER A 29 14.87 -29.34 -18.37
N LEU A 30 14.21 -30.46 -18.04
CA LEU A 30 12.77 -30.60 -18.23
C LEU A 30 11.98 -29.61 -17.36
N VAL A 31 12.37 -29.43 -16.09
CA VAL A 31 11.72 -28.49 -15.17
C VAL A 31 11.83 -27.06 -15.70
N VAL A 32 13.03 -26.65 -16.14
CA VAL A 32 13.25 -25.31 -16.68
C VAL A 32 12.46 -25.10 -17.96
N ASN A 33 12.51 -26.04 -18.91
CA ASN A 33 11.77 -25.97 -20.17
C ASN A 33 10.25 -25.92 -19.96
N TYR A 34 9.74 -26.74 -19.04
CA TYR A 34 8.33 -26.73 -18.68
C TYR A 34 7.91 -25.37 -18.10
N THR A 35 8.70 -24.83 -17.18
CA THR A 35 8.44 -23.52 -16.56
C THR A 35 8.46 -22.40 -17.61
N ALA A 36 9.44 -22.42 -18.52
CA ALA A 36 9.53 -21.47 -19.63
C ALA A 36 8.30 -21.57 -20.54
N LYS A 37 7.85 -22.78 -20.89
CA LYS A 37 6.67 -22.96 -21.73
C LYS A 37 5.38 -22.50 -21.07
N LEU A 38 5.24 -22.65 -19.75
CA LEU A 38 4.11 -22.07 -19.01
C LEU A 38 4.12 -20.54 -19.08
N LEU A 39 5.28 -19.91 -18.91
CA LEU A 39 5.42 -18.46 -19.04
C LEU A 39 5.08 -17.97 -20.45
N ASP A 40 5.63 -18.65 -21.48
CA ASP A 40 5.31 -18.37 -22.88
C ASP A 40 3.80 -18.44 -23.12
N LEU A 41 3.13 -19.48 -22.65
CA LEU A 41 1.69 -19.65 -22.84
C LEU A 41 0.88 -18.52 -22.21
N ILE A 42 1.25 -18.06 -21.01
CA ILE A 42 0.57 -16.92 -20.37
C ILE A 42 0.78 -15.64 -21.19
N CYS A 43 1.99 -15.37 -21.70
CA CYS A 43 2.25 -14.24 -22.58
C CYS A 43 1.37 -14.29 -23.84
N HIS A 44 1.34 -15.43 -24.52
CA HIS A 44 0.51 -15.60 -25.73
C HIS A 44 -0.98 -15.41 -25.43
N MET A 45 -1.50 -15.91 -24.30
CA MET A 45 -2.89 -15.68 -23.91
C MET A 45 -3.20 -14.19 -23.74
N VAL A 46 -2.32 -13.45 -23.07
CA VAL A 46 -2.43 -12.01 -22.85
C VAL A 46 -2.41 -11.26 -24.19
N GLU A 47 -1.47 -11.61 -25.07
CA GLU A 47 -1.34 -11.00 -26.41
C GLU A 47 -2.55 -11.26 -27.31
N LEU A 48 -3.04 -12.51 -27.34
CA LEU A 48 -4.20 -12.89 -28.14
C LEU A 48 -5.47 -12.17 -27.68
N VAL A 49 -5.66 -12.03 -26.37
CA VAL A 49 -6.79 -11.26 -25.82
C VAL A 49 -6.66 -9.78 -26.18
N TRP A 50 -5.47 -9.20 -26.04
CA TRP A 50 -5.22 -7.80 -26.42
C TRP A 50 -5.53 -7.53 -27.89
N GLN A 51 -5.06 -8.40 -28.79
CA GLN A 51 -5.35 -8.31 -30.23
C GLN A 51 -6.84 -8.43 -30.52
N LYS A 52 -7.53 -9.38 -29.87
CA LYS A 52 -8.97 -9.58 -30.04
C LYS A 52 -9.78 -8.37 -29.60
N LEU A 53 -9.33 -7.66 -28.57
CA LEU A 53 -9.96 -6.45 -28.07
C LEU A 53 -9.72 -5.23 -28.98
N LYS A 54 -9.00 -5.37 -30.11
CA LYS A 54 -8.66 -4.28 -31.04
C LYS A 54 -8.01 -3.08 -30.35
N SER A 55 -7.38 -3.31 -29.20
CA SER A 55 -6.62 -2.27 -28.51
C SER A 55 -5.44 -1.89 -29.40
N GLY A 56 -5.15 -0.59 -29.49
CA GLY A 56 -4.05 -0.07 -30.31
C GLY A 56 -2.67 -0.60 -29.86
N PRO A 57 -1.58 0.02 -30.34
CA PRO A 57 -0.23 -0.28 -29.88
C PRO A 57 -0.16 -0.27 -28.35
N TRP A 58 0.71 -1.10 -27.75
CA TRP A 58 0.93 -1.26 -26.30
C TRP A 58 1.52 -0.01 -25.62
N VAL A 59 0.92 1.16 -25.86
CA VAL A 59 1.31 2.45 -25.30
C VAL A 59 0.31 2.78 -24.21
N ILE A 60 0.56 2.25 -23.02
CA ILE A 60 -0.34 2.43 -21.88
C ILE A 60 0.18 3.62 -21.06
N SER A 61 -0.22 4.83 -21.45
CA SER A 61 0.07 6.02 -20.64
C SER A 61 -0.81 6.06 -19.41
N ILE A 62 -0.33 6.52 -18.26
CA ILE A 62 -1.19 6.64 -17.06
C ILE A 62 -2.12 7.87 -17.12
N LYS A 63 -1.84 8.83 -18.02
CA LYS A 63 -2.53 10.14 -18.08
C LYS A 63 -4.01 10.09 -18.44
N GLN A 64 -4.44 9.08 -19.20
CA GLN A 64 -5.80 9.01 -19.73
C GLN A 64 -6.65 8.01 -18.95
N LYS A 65 -7.97 8.19 -18.98
CA LYS A 65 -8.90 7.19 -18.45
C LYS A 65 -8.87 5.94 -19.33
N GLY A 66 -9.06 4.77 -18.71
CA GLY A 66 -9.09 3.49 -19.41
C GLY A 66 -10.28 3.34 -20.36
N SER A 67 -10.06 2.69 -21.50
CA SER A 67 -11.12 2.32 -22.44
C SER A 67 -11.89 1.07 -21.99
N PRO A 68 -13.07 0.77 -22.57
CA PRO A 68 -13.79 -0.47 -22.31
C PRO A 68 -12.97 -1.73 -22.60
N GLU A 69 -12.11 -1.68 -23.62
CA GLU A 69 -11.18 -2.74 -23.99
C GLU A 69 -10.11 -2.95 -22.92
N GLU A 70 -9.50 -1.87 -22.42
CA GLU A 70 -8.53 -1.94 -21.33
C GLU A 70 -9.16 -2.47 -20.04
N TRP A 71 -10.42 -2.11 -19.78
CA TRP A 71 -11.17 -2.63 -18.64
C TRP A 71 -11.45 -4.13 -18.79
N ALA A 72 -11.83 -4.60 -19.98
CA ALA A 72 -11.99 -6.03 -20.25
C ALA A 72 -10.67 -6.79 -20.09
N MET A 73 -9.57 -6.22 -20.59
CA MET A 73 -8.23 -6.79 -20.43
C MET A 73 -7.83 -6.89 -18.96
N PHE A 74 -8.07 -5.83 -18.18
CA PHE A 74 -7.78 -5.80 -16.75
C PHE A 74 -8.45 -6.97 -16.02
N HIS A 75 -9.73 -7.24 -16.30
CA HIS A 75 -10.44 -8.36 -15.71
C HIS A 75 -9.91 -9.72 -16.15
N VAL A 76 -9.57 -9.89 -17.44
CA VAL A 76 -8.96 -11.13 -17.92
C VAL A 76 -7.63 -11.39 -17.22
N MET A 77 -6.80 -10.35 -17.08
CA MET A 77 -5.54 -10.46 -16.35
C MET A 77 -5.77 -10.77 -14.86
N LEU A 78 -6.76 -10.15 -14.19
CA LEU A 78 -7.10 -10.54 -12.81
C LEU A 78 -7.47 -12.02 -12.69
N ARG A 79 -8.22 -12.57 -13.65
CA ARG A 79 -8.59 -13.99 -13.67
C ARG A 79 -7.37 -14.90 -13.86
N ILE A 80 -6.46 -14.53 -14.75
CA ILE A 80 -5.20 -15.25 -14.93
C ILE A 80 -4.35 -15.17 -13.66
N LEU A 81 -4.26 -14.01 -13.00
CA LEU A 81 -3.57 -13.85 -11.73
C LEU A 81 -4.14 -14.78 -10.64
N GLU A 82 -5.47 -14.83 -10.51
CA GLU A 82 -6.15 -15.71 -9.56
C GLU A 82 -5.86 -17.19 -9.86
N ALA A 83 -6.00 -17.61 -11.13
CA ALA A 83 -5.76 -18.98 -11.55
C ALA A 83 -4.30 -19.40 -11.34
N THR A 84 -3.36 -18.53 -11.70
CA THR A 84 -1.92 -18.80 -11.54
C THR A 84 -1.53 -18.86 -10.07
N LYS A 85 -2.07 -18.00 -9.20
CA LYS A 85 -1.88 -18.12 -7.74
C LYS A 85 -2.39 -19.46 -7.22
N ARG A 86 -3.60 -19.89 -7.60
CA ARG A 86 -4.18 -21.18 -7.17
C ARG A 86 -3.36 -22.38 -7.64
N LEU A 87 -2.87 -22.34 -8.86
CA LEU A 87 -2.05 -23.41 -9.45
C LEU A 87 -0.57 -23.32 -9.05
N CYS A 88 -0.17 -22.30 -8.29
CA CYS A 88 1.22 -21.98 -7.99
C CYS A 88 2.09 -21.78 -9.26
N PHE A 89 1.47 -21.28 -10.33
CA PHE A 89 2.12 -21.00 -11.61
C PHE A 89 2.86 -19.66 -11.57
N PRO A 90 4.06 -19.58 -12.16
CA PRO A 90 4.78 -18.33 -12.25
C PRO A 90 4.08 -17.40 -13.23
N LEU A 91 4.23 -16.09 -12.98
CA LEU A 91 3.78 -15.06 -13.90
C LEU A 91 4.94 -14.56 -14.76
N PRO A 92 4.66 -14.15 -16.02
CA PRO A 92 5.64 -13.48 -16.85
C PRO A 92 6.22 -12.22 -16.19
N PRO A 93 7.48 -11.87 -16.49
CA PRO A 93 8.04 -10.59 -16.08
C PRO A 93 7.20 -9.44 -16.66
N GLY A 94 7.02 -8.37 -15.88
CA GLY A 94 6.21 -7.21 -16.28
C GLY A 94 4.69 -7.37 -16.12
N TYR A 95 4.19 -8.60 -15.90
CA TYR A 95 2.75 -8.86 -15.75
C TYR A 95 2.08 -8.02 -14.67
N SER A 96 2.68 -7.98 -13.47
CA SER A 96 2.15 -7.20 -12.34
C SER A 96 2.20 -5.69 -12.57
N THR A 97 3.21 -5.22 -13.30
CA THR A 97 3.35 -3.82 -13.69
C THR A 97 2.20 -3.44 -14.61
N LEU A 98 2.00 -4.20 -15.70
CA LEU A 98 0.94 -4.00 -16.66
C LEU A 98 -0.45 -4.02 -15.99
N LEU A 99 -0.69 -5.01 -15.14
CA LEU A 99 -1.95 -5.13 -14.41
C LEU A 99 -2.21 -3.90 -13.51
N SER A 100 -1.18 -3.38 -12.86
CA SER A 100 -1.29 -2.19 -12.00
C SER A 100 -1.53 -0.91 -12.81
N ILE A 101 -0.88 -0.77 -13.98
CA ILE A 101 -1.13 0.35 -14.90
C ILE A 101 -2.59 0.33 -15.38
N LEU A 102 -3.08 -0.82 -15.84
CA LEU A 102 -4.48 -0.99 -16.22
C LEU A 102 -5.42 -0.71 -15.04
N GLY A 103 -5.06 -1.14 -13.83
CA GLY A 103 -5.79 -0.87 -12.60
C GLY A 103 -5.96 0.63 -12.33
N VAL A 104 -4.89 1.42 -12.42
CA VAL A 104 -4.97 2.89 -12.22
C VAL A 104 -5.87 3.55 -13.27
N ARG A 105 -5.79 3.10 -14.53
CA ARG A 105 -6.59 3.68 -15.62
C ARG A 105 -8.07 3.32 -15.54
N CYS A 106 -8.39 2.10 -15.10
CA CYS A 106 -9.73 1.51 -15.20
C CYS A 106 -10.55 1.59 -13.92
N LEU A 107 -9.92 1.81 -12.76
CA LEU A 107 -10.59 1.81 -11.46
C LEU A 107 -10.68 3.22 -10.87
N PRO A 108 -11.73 3.50 -10.06
CA PRO A 108 -11.70 4.63 -9.15
C PRO A 108 -10.51 4.53 -8.18
N GLN A 109 -9.94 5.66 -7.79
CA GLN A 109 -8.76 5.73 -6.92
C GLN A 109 -8.91 4.93 -5.61
N HIS A 110 -10.05 5.02 -4.94
CA HIS A 110 -10.27 4.30 -3.69
C HIS A 110 -10.25 2.77 -3.91
N THR A 111 -10.87 2.27 -4.98
CA THR A 111 -10.89 0.85 -5.34
C THR A 111 -9.50 0.37 -5.71
N PHE A 112 -8.76 1.16 -6.49
CA PHE A 112 -7.37 0.86 -6.83
C PHE A 112 -6.51 0.70 -5.56
N LEU A 113 -6.61 1.64 -4.62
CA LEU A 113 -5.86 1.58 -3.36
C LEU A 113 -6.24 0.36 -2.51
N GLN A 114 -7.53 -0.02 -2.46
CA GLN A 114 -7.96 -1.25 -1.79
C GLN A 114 -7.31 -2.50 -2.42
N TYR A 115 -7.23 -2.57 -3.75
CA TYR A 115 -6.59 -3.68 -4.44
C TYR A 115 -5.08 -3.75 -4.15
N VAL A 116 -4.43 -2.60 -3.98
CA VAL A 116 -3.04 -2.50 -3.53
C VAL A 116 -2.90 -2.98 -2.08
N ASP A 117 -3.76 -2.50 -1.18
CA ASP A 117 -3.75 -2.86 0.24
C ASP A 117 -3.97 -4.38 0.45
N HIS A 118 -4.80 -5.01 -0.38
CA HIS A 118 -5.02 -6.45 -0.40
C HIS A 118 -3.97 -7.25 -1.21
N GLN A 119 -2.91 -6.61 -1.70
CA GLN A 119 -1.83 -7.25 -2.48
C GLN A 119 -2.32 -7.99 -3.74
N LEU A 120 -3.46 -7.55 -4.30
CA LEU A 120 -3.93 -7.98 -5.63
C LEU A 120 -3.13 -7.25 -6.71
N LEU A 121 -2.96 -5.94 -6.55
CA LEU A 121 -2.12 -5.11 -7.41
C LEU A 121 -0.78 -4.86 -6.71
N LEU A 122 0.31 -5.26 -7.37
CA LEU A 122 1.65 -5.13 -6.80
C LEU A 122 2.31 -3.85 -7.33
N LEU A 123 2.72 -2.99 -6.39
CA LEU A 123 3.50 -1.79 -6.68
C LEU A 123 4.93 -2.19 -7.04
N THR A 124 5.19 -2.40 -8.33
CA THR A 124 6.53 -2.70 -8.84
C THR A 124 7.33 -1.42 -9.06
N GLU A 125 8.65 -1.51 -9.02
CA GLU A 125 9.56 -0.40 -9.35
C GLU A 125 9.24 0.28 -10.70
N PRO A 126 9.12 -0.46 -11.83
CA PRO A 126 8.77 0.16 -13.11
C PRO A 126 7.38 0.81 -13.09
N PHE A 127 6.42 0.29 -12.32
CA PHE A 127 5.12 0.93 -12.15
C PHE A 127 5.26 2.28 -11.44
N VAL A 128 6.00 2.33 -10.33
CA VAL A 128 6.21 3.58 -9.57
C VAL A 128 6.96 4.59 -10.42
N SER A 129 8.00 4.17 -11.15
CA SER A 129 8.74 5.05 -12.06
C SER A 129 7.79 5.65 -13.11
N HIS A 130 6.98 4.83 -13.78
CA HIS A 130 6.00 5.32 -14.75
C HIS A 130 4.94 6.24 -14.13
N LEU A 131 4.41 5.89 -12.96
CA LEU A 131 3.45 6.72 -12.25
C LEU A 131 4.03 8.09 -11.93
N MET A 132 5.28 8.12 -11.49
CA MET A 132 5.97 9.34 -11.13
C MET A 132 6.23 10.22 -12.36
N THR A 133 6.67 9.64 -13.48
CA THR A 133 6.98 10.37 -14.72
C THR A 133 5.75 10.83 -15.49
N ASP A 134 4.71 10.00 -15.54
CA ASP A 134 3.57 10.22 -16.43
C ASP A 134 2.51 11.13 -15.81
N LEU A 135 2.30 11.08 -14.50
CA LEU A 135 1.30 11.93 -13.86
C LEU A 135 1.85 13.34 -13.59
N ASP A 136 1.03 14.35 -13.87
CA ASP A 136 1.27 15.73 -13.48
C ASP A 136 1.07 15.94 -11.96
N ASN A 137 1.32 17.16 -11.49
CA ASN A 137 1.24 17.52 -10.07
C ASN A 137 -0.09 18.25 -9.76
N SER A 138 -1.19 17.84 -10.39
CA SER A 138 -2.51 18.26 -9.94
C SER A 138 -2.83 17.67 -8.57
N ASP A 139 -3.64 18.36 -7.76
CA ASP A 139 -3.93 17.96 -6.36
C ASP A 139 -4.38 16.49 -6.24
N ALA A 140 -5.23 16.02 -7.16
CA ALA A 140 -5.70 14.63 -7.20
C ALA A 140 -4.56 13.63 -7.49
N ASN A 141 -3.68 13.96 -8.42
CA ASN A 141 -2.56 13.10 -8.81
C ASN A 141 -1.43 13.13 -7.78
N GLU A 142 -1.20 14.26 -7.11
CA GLU A 142 -0.34 14.32 -5.93
C GLU A 142 -0.89 13.44 -4.81
N GLN A 143 -2.18 13.53 -4.50
CA GLN A 143 -2.81 12.69 -3.49
C GLN A 143 -2.67 11.20 -3.81
N LEU A 144 -2.79 10.80 -5.08
CA LEU A 144 -2.54 9.43 -5.54
C LEU A 144 -1.07 9.03 -5.37
N LYS A 145 -0.13 9.86 -5.84
CA LYS A 145 1.32 9.64 -5.68
C LYS A 145 1.69 9.45 -4.21
N PHE A 146 1.22 10.32 -3.32
CA PHE A 146 1.42 10.20 -1.88
C PHE A 146 0.79 8.93 -1.30
N SER A 147 -0.43 8.59 -1.73
CA SER A 147 -1.13 7.40 -1.27
C SER A 147 -0.39 6.11 -1.65
N ILE A 148 0.21 6.07 -2.84
CA ILE A 148 1.02 4.95 -3.31
C ILE A 148 2.37 4.91 -2.59
N LEU A 149 3.06 6.04 -2.47
CA LEU A 149 4.34 6.14 -1.75
C LEU A 149 4.22 5.63 -0.30
N LYS A 150 3.14 5.98 0.41
CA LYS A 150 2.88 5.52 1.79
C LYS A 150 2.74 3.99 1.91
N ARG A 151 2.44 3.30 0.80
CA ARG A 151 2.21 1.86 0.74
C ARG A 151 3.40 1.09 0.17
N LEU A 152 4.49 1.78 -0.19
CA LEU A 152 5.69 1.12 -0.70
C LEU A 152 6.48 0.46 0.43
N PRO A 153 7.07 -0.72 0.20
CA PRO A 153 8.07 -1.27 1.09
C PRO A 153 9.29 -0.34 1.21
N GLU A 154 9.90 -0.25 2.41
CA GLU A 154 11.01 0.68 2.70
C GLU A 154 12.20 0.56 1.73
N GLN A 155 12.47 -0.63 1.19
CA GLN A 155 13.53 -0.87 0.22
C GLN A 155 13.28 -0.24 -1.16
N LEU A 156 12.02 -0.08 -1.54
CA LEU A 156 11.64 0.55 -2.81
C LEU A 156 11.56 2.07 -2.65
N GLU A 157 11.18 2.57 -1.47
CA GLU A 157 11.24 4.00 -1.15
C GLU A 157 12.66 4.55 -1.30
N GLN A 158 13.70 3.85 -0.81
CA GLN A 158 15.08 4.33 -0.84
C GLN A 158 15.63 4.52 -2.27
N LYS A 159 15.29 3.64 -3.21
CA LYS A 159 15.73 3.75 -4.61
C LYS A 159 14.97 4.82 -5.39
N VAL A 160 13.67 4.96 -5.14
CA VAL A 160 12.86 6.03 -5.74
C VAL A 160 13.31 7.40 -5.24
N ARG A 161 13.72 7.51 -3.97
CA ARG A 161 14.32 8.73 -3.40
C ARG A 161 15.65 9.13 -4.05
N GLN A 162 16.41 8.18 -4.59
CA GLN A 162 17.69 8.46 -5.27
C GLN A 162 17.50 8.96 -6.71
N GLN A 163 16.31 8.82 -7.29
CA GLN A 163 16.06 9.10 -8.71
C GLN A 163 15.39 10.48 -8.96
N ARG A 164 15.12 11.29 -7.93
CA ARG A 164 14.45 12.60 -8.11
C ARG A 164 15.00 13.71 -7.23
N ASP A 165 15.70 14.65 -7.86
CA ASP A 165 15.89 16.01 -7.36
C ASP A 165 14.63 16.85 -7.65
N ASN A 166 13.64 16.85 -6.74
CA ASN A 166 12.50 17.79 -6.73
C ASN A 166 11.88 17.82 -5.31
N PRO A 167 11.16 18.88 -4.87
CA PRO A 167 10.95 19.31 -3.48
C PRO A 167 10.15 18.36 -2.55
N LEU A 168 9.84 17.15 -3.03
CA LEU A 168 9.42 15.97 -2.25
C LEU A 168 10.48 15.53 -1.22
N THR A 169 11.70 16.07 -1.32
CA THR A 169 12.78 15.92 -0.35
C THR A 169 12.36 16.42 1.03
N SER A 170 11.54 17.48 1.15
CA SER A 170 11.16 18.03 2.46
C SER A 170 10.32 17.06 3.29
N ALA A 171 9.35 16.38 2.68
CA ALA A 171 8.47 15.43 3.38
C ALA A 171 9.22 14.14 3.77
N CYS A 172 10.12 13.66 2.90
CA CYS A 172 10.96 12.50 3.22
C CYS A 172 12.00 12.83 4.29
N ILE A 173 12.67 13.99 4.19
CA ILE A 173 13.58 14.51 5.22
C ILE A 173 12.83 14.75 6.52
N SER A 174 11.61 15.28 6.50
CA SER A 174 10.81 15.51 7.72
C SER A 174 10.46 14.18 8.39
N ARG A 175 10.12 13.14 7.63
CA ARG A 175 9.82 11.81 8.16
C ARG A 175 11.07 11.13 8.72
N GLU A 176 12.22 11.30 8.08
CA GLU A 176 13.52 10.79 8.55
C GLU A 176 14.02 11.55 9.80
N TYR A 177 13.81 12.87 9.82
CA TYR A 177 14.07 13.73 10.97
C TYR A 177 13.18 13.34 12.17
N ILE A 178 11.88 13.16 11.97
CA ILE A 178 10.97 12.70 13.03
C ILE A 178 11.35 11.30 13.51
N LYS A 179 11.68 10.36 12.60
CA LYS A 179 12.16 9.02 12.97
C LYS A 179 13.44 9.08 13.81
N THR A 180 14.41 9.93 13.45
CA THR A 180 15.67 10.07 14.20
C THR A 180 15.50 10.81 15.52
N VAL A 181 14.58 11.79 15.62
CA VAL A 181 14.23 12.46 16.87
C VAL A 181 13.51 11.51 17.82
N LEU A 182 12.54 10.74 17.32
CA LEU A 182 11.81 9.76 18.14
C LEU A 182 12.69 8.58 18.55
N GLY A 183 13.51 8.03 17.63
CA GLY A 183 14.44 6.94 17.95
C GLY A 183 15.56 7.35 18.93
N LYS A 184 15.92 8.64 18.98
CA LYS A 184 16.82 9.18 20.02
C LYS A 184 16.16 9.24 21.40
N HIS A 185 14.83 9.35 21.49
CA HIS A 185 14.12 9.27 22.78
C HIS A 185 14.07 7.83 23.32
N ASP A 186 13.93 6.83 22.45
CA ASP A 186 13.99 5.41 22.85
C ASP A 186 15.40 5.02 23.31
N ALA A 187 16.46 5.56 22.67
CA ALA A 187 17.84 5.33 23.10
C ALA A 187 18.21 6.04 24.41
N ARG A 188 17.58 7.20 24.71
CA ARG A 188 17.80 7.95 25.96
C ARG A 188 17.02 7.37 27.13
N ALA A 189 15.87 6.75 26.88
CA ALA A 189 15.11 6.01 27.90
C ALA A 189 15.87 4.76 28.40
N ASN A 190 16.60 4.06 27.51
CA ASN A 190 17.33 2.83 27.87
C ASN A 190 18.65 3.05 28.63
N LEU A 191 19.13 4.30 28.78
CA LEU A 191 20.31 4.62 29.60
C LEU A 191 19.95 5.14 31.00
N GLN A 192 18.66 5.42 31.27
CA GLN A 192 18.22 6.11 32.47
C GLN A 192 17.31 5.25 33.38
N GLU A 193 17.32 3.92 33.20
CA GLU A 193 16.52 2.97 33.99
C GLU A 193 17.32 2.18 35.03
N ARG A 194 18.56 2.59 35.34
CA ARG A 194 19.38 1.87 36.34
C ARG A 194 19.96 2.73 37.46
N ASP A 195 19.23 3.73 37.94
CA ASP A 195 19.41 4.17 39.32
C ASP A 195 18.16 4.86 39.90
N SER A 196 17.51 4.12 40.79
CA SER A 196 17.05 4.55 42.11
C SER A 196 16.06 5.73 42.24
N MET A 197 14.79 5.36 42.42
CA MET A 197 13.85 5.84 43.46
C MET A 197 14.21 7.15 44.20
N GLN A 198 13.45 8.22 43.96
CA GLN A 198 12.95 9.13 44.99
C GLN A 198 11.86 10.07 44.43
N TRP A 199 10.79 10.20 45.19
CA TRP A 199 9.63 11.04 44.88
C TRP A 199 9.91 12.50 45.28
N GLU A 200 9.66 13.40 44.34
CA GLU A 200 8.88 14.66 44.46
C GLU A 200 9.49 15.89 43.77
N ASP A 201 8.59 16.49 42.99
CA ASP A 201 8.42 17.89 42.65
C ASP A 201 9.21 18.53 41.48
N LYS A 202 8.40 18.94 40.49
CA LYS A 202 8.63 19.96 39.45
C LYS A 202 9.85 19.82 38.54
N SER A 203 9.62 19.19 37.38
CA SER A 203 10.24 19.69 36.14
C SER A 203 9.22 19.72 35.01
N ASN A 204 8.83 20.94 34.64
CA ASN A 204 7.99 21.26 33.50
C ASN A 204 8.67 20.81 32.21
N PHE A 205 8.29 19.65 31.69
CA PHE A 205 8.42 19.38 30.26
C PHE A 205 7.08 19.67 29.60
N TYR A 206 6.84 20.96 29.34
CA TYR A 206 5.86 21.35 28.34
C TYR A 206 6.56 21.29 26.97
N PRO A 207 6.19 20.36 26.07
CA PRO A 207 6.62 20.47 24.69
C PRO A 207 5.91 21.68 24.06
N ASP A 208 6.67 22.65 23.56
CA ASP A 208 6.20 23.83 22.82
C ASP A 208 5.68 23.46 21.41
N PHE A 209 4.77 22.50 21.34
CA PHE A 209 4.05 22.12 20.13
C PHE A 209 2.55 22.14 20.42
N LEU A 210 1.88 23.21 19.99
CA LEU A 210 0.48 23.53 20.30
C LEU A 210 -0.52 22.36 20.10
N PRO A 211 -0.45 21.56 19.02
CA PRO A 211 -1.36 20.42 18.84
C PRO A 211 -1.14 19.29 19.84
N LEU A 212 0.11 19.05 20.24
CA LEU A 212 0.43 18.01 21.22
C LEU A 212 0.05 18.45 22.63
N ASN A 213 0.22 19.73 22.96
CA ASN A 213 -0.22 20.26 24.25
C ASN A 213 -1.75 20.11 24.44
N TYR A 214 -2.53 20.33 23.37
CA TYR A 214 -3.97 20.05 23.38
C TYR A 214 -4.26 18.55 23.53
N LEU A 215 -3.54 17.69 22.82
CA LEU A 215 -3.70 16.24 22.90
C LEU A 215 -3.36 15.72 24.30
N THR A 216 -2.26 16.17 24.91
CA THR A 216 -1.86 15.77 26.26
C THR A 216 -2.88 16.23 27.29
N LYS A 217 -3.48 17.41 27.09
CA LYS A 217 -4.58 17.91 27.94
C LYS A 217 -5.86 17.07 27.78
N VAL A 218 -6.18 16.62 26.56
CA VAL A 218 -7.32 15.72 26.29
C VAL A 218 -7.09 14.32 26.87
N LEU A 219 -5.86 13.81 26.80
CA LEU A 219 -5.50 12.49 27.29
C LEU A 219 -5.36 12.45 28.82
N SER A 220 -4.92 13.55 29.45
CA SER A 220 -4.84 13.69 30.91
C SER A 220 -6.21 13.80 31.60
N ILE A 221 -7.30 13.99 30.85
CA ILE A 221 -8.68 13.99 31.40
C ILE A 221 -9.23 12.55 31.51
N ARG A 222 -8.51 11.54 31.00
CA ARG A 222 -9.01 10.17 30.90
C ARG A 222 -8.38 9.20 31.89
N GLU A 223 -8.25 9.61 33.14
CA GLU A 223 -8.02 8.70 34.26
C GLU A 223 -9.15 8.84 35.29
N GLN A 224 -10.29 8.24 34.98
CA GLN A 224 -11.30 7.70 35.93
C GLN A 224 -12.54 7.23 35.15
N ALA A 225 -12.38 6.27 34.23
CA ALA A 225 -13.52 5.59 33.60
C ALA A 225 -13.44 4.09 33.90
N GLN A 226 -14.24 3.69 34.89
CA GLN A 226 -14.55 2.30 35.23
C GLN A 226 -15.27 1.59 34.07
N ASN A 227 -15.18 0.26 34.12
CA ASN A 227 -15.62 -0.75 33.16
C ASN A 227 -17.06 -0.53 32.59
N PRO A 228 -17.32 -0.75 31.27
CA PRO A 228 -18.56 -0.34 30.59
C PRO A 228 -19.82 -1.21 30.85
N PHE A 229 -19.91 -1.93 31.97
CA PHE A 229 -21.04 -2.84 32.24
C PHE A 229 -22.06 -2.38 33.28
N GLU A 230 -22.00 -1.13 33.77
CA GLU A 230 -23.09 -0.56 34.57
C GLU A 230 -23.92 0.42 33.73
N VAL A 231 -25.08 -0.04 33.28
CA VAL A 231 -26.20 0.81 32.89
C VAL A 231 -26.87 1.30 34.16
N GLN A 232 -27.02 2.62 34.35
CA GLN A 232 -28.33 3.31 34.46
C GLN A 232 -28.13 4.80 34.80
N GLY A 233 -28.77 5.71 34.05
CA GLY A 233 -28.93 7.10 34.51
C GLY A 233 -29.02 8.16 33.41
N THR A 234 -30.05 8.05 32.57
CA THR A 234 -30.73 9.12 31.82
C THR A 234 -30.27 10.57 32.04
N VAL A 235 -29.62 11.16 31.03
CA VAL A 235 -29.70 12.60 30.73
C VAL A 235 -30.34 12.75 29.36
N ASP A 236 -31.32 13.64 29.30
CA ASP A 236 -32.27 13.80 28.21
C ASP A 236 -31.59 14.20 26.89
N VAL A 237 -31.68 13.30 25.93
CA VAL A 237 -31.15 13.45 24.56
C VAL A 237 -31.75 14.67 23.86
N ARG A 238 -32.96 15.14 24.25
CA ARG A 238 -33.59 16.34 23.67
C ARG A 238 -32.77 17.61 23.91
N PHE A 239 -32.07 17.70 25.04
CA PHE A 239 -31.18 18.82 25.34
C PHE A 239 -29.89 18.77 24.49
N VAL A 240 -29.42 17.56 24.21
CA VAL A 240 -28.27 17.31 23.33
C VAL A 240 -28.63 17.65 21.87
N GLU A 241 -29.84 17.29 21.43
CA GLU A 241 -30.38 17.63 20.10
C GLU A 241 -30.55 19.15 19.92
N GLU A 242 -31.01 19.87 20.94
CA GLU A 242 -31.17 21.32 20.86
C GLU A 242 -29.83 22.07 20.82
N THR A 243 -28.82 21.58 21.54
CA THR A 243 -27.46 22.17 21.51
C THR A 243 -26.76 21.88 20.18
N ALA A 244 -26.96 20.67 19.64
CA ALA A 244 -26.49 20.31 18.30
C ALA A 244 -27.15 21.16 17.20
N LEU A 245 -28.45 21.50 17.33
CA LEU A 245 -29.16 22.38 16.42
C LEU A 245 -28.56 23.80 16.41
N LYS A 246 -28.22 24.35 17.59
CA LYS A 246 -27.59 25.68 17.74
C LYS A 246 -26.19 25.73 17.14
N GLN A 247 -25.36 24.69 17.33
CA GLN A 247 -24.05 24.63 16.69
C GLN A 247 -24.12 24.45 15.16
N THR A 248 -25.18 23.83 14.64
CA THR A 248 -25.36 23.63 13.20
C THR A 248 -25.82 24.91 12.50
N LEU A 249 -26.67 25.71 13.14
CA LEU A 249 -27.10 27.02 12.65
C LEU A 249 -25.93 28.00 12.50
N ILE A 250 -25.02 28.03 13.47
CA ILE A 250 -23.79 28.86 13.41
C ILE A 250 -22.88 28.43 12.27
N LYS A 251 -22.85 27.13 11.94
CA LYS A 251 -22.00 26.57 10.88
C LYS A 251 -22.56 26.78 9.46
N LEU A 252 -23.83 27.17 9.33
CA LEU A 252 -24.52 27.45 8.07
C LEU A 252 -24.72 28.95 7.80
N ASP A 253 -24.13 29.82 8.64
CA ASP A 253 -24.10 31.29 8.53
C ASP A 253 -25.48 31.97 8.44
N PHE A 254 -26.49 31.37 9.06
CA PHE A 254 -27.73 32.07 9.39
C PHE A 254 -27.52 32.82 10.72
N GLU A 255 -26.97 34.03 10.64
CA GLU A 255 -27.09 34.98 11.76
C GLU A 255 -28.56 35.39 11.91
N VAL A 256 -29.14 35.13 13.08
CA VAL A 256 -30.35 35.83 13.50
C VAL A 256 -29.89 37.23 13.91
N LYS A 257 -30.31 38.24 13.13
CA LYS A 257 -30.05 39.68 13.32
C LYS A 257 -30.00 40.13 14.78
#